data_AF-A0A449ARA1-F1
#
_entry.id   AF-A0A449ARA1-F1
#
_cell.length_a   1.000
_cell.length_b   1.000
_cell.length_c   1.000
_cell.angle_alpha   90.00
_cell.angle_beta   90.00
_cell.angle_gamma   90.00
#
_symmetry.space_group_name_H-M   'P 1'
#
loop_
_entity.id
_entity.type
_entity.pdbx_description
1 polymer ?
#
loop_
_entity_poly.entity_id
_entity_poly.type
_entity_poly.pdbx_seq_one_letter_code
_entity_poly.pdbx_strand_id
1 'polypeptide(L)'
;MSIRISKWKILFFTSSALFVGGLLYLVIKNVKIDNFKKEENTQNEKFDSLDKISIFPSIDEKFLEAIVEKDVFGVSVLNDKLIDKIVKSILSRLNSFRGEIYFDYEINYNDLMLTIYFKHIENNEIKELKSYEIRF
;
A
#
# COMPACT_ATOMS: atom_id res chain seq x y z
N MET A 1 44.18 20.49 24.72
CA MET A 1 43.53 21.52 23.88
C MET A 1 42.03 21.53 24.23
N SER A 2 41.60 22.41 25.14
CA SER A 2 40.20 22.44 25.60
C SER A 2 39.38 23.39 24.72
N ILE A 3 38.41 22.85 23.98
CA ILE A 3 37.51 23.62 23.12
C ILE A 3 36.54 24.39 24.02
N ARG A 4 36.69 25.72 24.09
CA ARG A 4 35.76 26.62 24.80
C ARG A 4 34.62 27.00 23.85
N ILE A 5 33.47 26.35 24.02
CA ILE A 5 32.24 26.69 23.28
C ILE A 5 31.59 27.92 23.91
N SER A 6 31.48 28.99 23.12
CA SER A 6 30.82 30.24 23.50
C SER A 6 29.29 30.05 23.59
N LYS A 7 28.69 30.50 24.70
CA LYS A 7 27.25 30.36 25.03
C LYS A 7 26.30 30.95 23.97
N TRP A 8 26.80 31.85 23.11
CA TRP A 8 26.01 32.50 22.08
C TRP A 8 25.67 31.57 20.91
N LYS A 9 26.46 30.52 20.67
CA LYS A 9 26.16 29.53 19.62
C LYS A 9 24.98 28.63 19.99
N ILE A 10 24.70 28.42 21.28
CA ILE A 10 23.62 27.53 21.75
C ILE A 10 22.24 28.16 21.51
N LEU A 11 22.12 29.49 21.61
CA LEU A 11 20.85 30.20 21.40
C LEU A 11 20.37 30.20 19.95
N PHE A 12 21.28 30.11 18.97
CA PHE A 12 20.88 30.00 17.56
C PHE A 12 20.31 28.61 17.20
N PHE A 13 20.74 27.54 17.88
CA PHE A 13 20.23 26.19 17.61
C PHE A 13 18.85 25.92 18.25
N THR A 14 18.52 26.56 19.36
CA THR A 14 17.20 26.37 20.00
C THR A 14 16.08 27.14 19.30
N SER A 15 16.39 28.25 18.62
CA SER A 15 15.41 29.01 17.84
C SER A 15 15.01 28.32 16.53
N SER A 16 15.95 27.64 15.85
CA SER A 16 15.65 26.91 14.60
C SER A 16 14.78 25.67 14.82
N ALA A 17 14.87 25.00 15.97
CA ALA A 17 14.06 23.82 16.27
C ALA A 17 12.56 24.15 16.47
N LEU A 18 12.25 25.32 17.03
CA LEU A 18 10.87 25.79 17.22
C LEU A 18 10.20 26.20 15.90
N PHE A 19 10.97 26.70 14.93
CA PHE A 19 10.44 27.08 13.61
C PHE A 19 10.07 25.88 12.74
N VAL A 20 10.86 24.81 12.73
CA VAL A 20 10.59 23.61 11.92
C VAL A 20 9.38 22.83 12.47
N GLY A 21 9.25 22.73 13.79
CA GLY A 21 8.10 22.06 14.42
C GLY A 21 6.76 22.77 14.17
N GLY A 22 6.76 24.11 14.16
CA GLY A 22 5.55 24.91 13.92
C GLY A 22 4.99 24.77 12.50
N LEU A 23 5.86 24.69 11.48
CA LEU A 23 5.44 24.51 10.09
C LEU A 23 4.83 23.13 9.83
N LEU A 24 5.39 22.06 10.42
CA LEU A 24 4.84 20.70 10.31
C LEU A 24 3.43 20.58 10.92
N TYR A 25 3.18 21.26 12.06
CA TYR A 25 1.87 21.25 12.70
C TYR A 25 0.79 21.94 11.85
N LEU A 26 1.11 23.06 11.17
CA LEU A 26 0.16 23.76 10.30
C LEU A 26 -0.21 22.94 9.05
N VAL A 27 0.76 22.23 8.44
CA VAL A 27 0.50 21.34 7.30
C VAL A 27 -0.42 20.19 7.70
N ILE A 28 -0.16 19.51 8.82
CA ILE A 28 -0.98 18.38 9.27
C ILE A 28 -2.38 18.86 9.71
N LYS A 29 -2.48 20.02 10.37
CA LYS A 29 -3.76 20.59 10.80
C LYS A 29 -4.63 21.00 9.60
N ASN A 30 -4.07 21.64 8.58
CA ASN A 30 -4.83 22.00 7.37
C ASN A 30 -5.23 20.75 6.56
N VAL A 31 -4.35 19.75 6.45
CA VAL A 31 -4.66 18.47 5.78
C VAL A 31 -5.71 17.64 6.54
N LYS A 32 -5.78 17.72 7.89
CA LYS A 32 -6.80 17.02 8.68
C LYS A 32 -8.14 17.76 8.80
N ILE A 33 -8.17 19.09 8.66
CA ILE A 33 -9.41 19.88 8.78
C ILE A 33 -10.24 19.82 7.49
N ASP A 34 -9.62 19.67 6.31
CA ASP A 34 -10.37 19.49 5.06
C ASP A 34 -10.94 18.06 4.89
N ASN A 35 -10.38 17.07 5.58
CA ASN A 35 -10.77 15.65 5.47
C ASN A 35 -11.75 15.16 6.55
N PHE A 36 -12.24 16.03 7.43
CA PHE A 36 -13.22 15.66 8.48
C PHE A 36 -14.57 16.39 8.36
N LYS A 37 -14.85 17.03 7.21
CA LYS A 37 -16.13 17.72 6.96
C LYS A 37 -16.71 17.52 5.55
N LYS A 38 -16.42 16.38 4.93
CA LYS A 38 -17.06 15.96 3.67
C LYS A 38 -17.40 14.47 3.70
N GLU A 39 -18.19 14.09 4.70
CA GLU A 39 -19.18 13.04 4.51
C GLU A 39 -20.46 13.68 3.96
N GLU A 40 -21.09 12.94 3.05
CA GLU A 40 -22.26 13.24 2.25
C GLU A 40 -22.07 14.08 0.97
N ASN A 41 -22.24 13.34 -0.12
CA ASN A 41 -22.69 13.77 -1.44
C ASN A 41 -21.61 14.27 -2.41
N THR A 42 -20.97 13.33 -3.10
CA THR A 42 -20.64 13.52 -4.52
C THR A 42 -20.80 12.17 -5.23
N GLN A 43 -21.98 12.02 -5.83
CA GLN A 43 -22.20 11.51 -7.17
C GLN A 43 -21.15 10.55 -7.73
N ASN A 44 -21.61 9.34 -8.02
CA ASN A 44 -21.20 8.49 -9.13
C ASN A 44 -20.46 9.27 -10.24
N GLU A 45 -19.14 9.36 -10.15
CA GLU A 45 -18.31 9.48 -11.34
C GLU A 45 -18.41 8.13 -12.02
N LYS A 46 -19.39 8.02 -12.93
CA LYS A 46 -19.30 7.11 -14.07
C LYS A 46 -17.98 7.45 -14.77
N PHE A 47 -16.93 6.75 -14.38
CA PHE A 47 -15.78 6.57 -15.25
C PHE A 47 -16.32 5.89 -16.51
N ASP A 48 -16.17 6.59 -17.63
CA ASP A 48 -16.42 6.09 -18.97
C ASP A 48 -15.63 4.79 -19.14
N SER A 49 -16.26 3.64 -18.88
CA SER A 49 -15.67 2.34 -19.07
C SER A 49 -15.72 2.01 -20.56
N LEU A 50 -14.85 2.64 -21.34
CA LEU A 50 -14.18 1.89 -22.38
C LEU A 50 -13.52 0.73 -21.63
N ASP A 51 -13.91 -0.51 -21.92
CA ASP A 51 -13.46 -1.73 -21.26
C ASP A 51 -11.92 -1.78 -21.24
N LYS A 52 -11.33 -1.13 -20.24
CA LYS A 52 -9.90 -1.15 -20.01
C LYS A 52 -9.65 -2.54 -19.47
N ILE A 53 -9.15 -3.41 -20.35
CA ILE A 53 -8.76 -4.76 -19.98
C ILE A 53 -7.76 -4.62 -18.83
N SER A 54 -8.16 -5.09 -17.65
CA SER A 54 -7.33 -5.12 -16.46
C SER A 54 -6.02 -5.85 -16.79
N ILE A 55 -4.89 -5.29 -16.35
CA ILE A 55 -3.61 -5.98 -16.53
C ILE A 55 -3.48 -7.15 -15.55
N PHE A 56 -4.23 -7.11 -14.46
CA PHE A 56 -4.18 -8.09 -13.40
C PHE A 56 -5.19 -9.22 -13.67
N PRO A 57 -4.79 -10.50 -13.51
CA PRO A 57 -5.68 -11.63 -13.74
C PRO A 57 -6.82 -11.68 -12.71
N SER A 58 -7.93 -12.31 -13.06
CA SER A 58 -8.89 -12.75 -12.03
C SER A 58 -8.28 -13.92 -11.24
N ILE A 59 -8.47 -13.92 -9.93
CA ILE A 59 -8.12 -15.05 -9.06
C ILE A 59 -9.42 -15.71 -8.63
N ASP A 60 -9.53 -17.02 -8.88
CA ASP A 60 -10.64 -17.85 -8.45
C ASP A 60 -10.20 -18.83 -7.35
N GLU A 61 -11.16 -19.55 -6.75
CA GLU A 61 -10.85 -20.54 -5.71
C GLU A 61 -9.91 -21.64 -6.23
N LYS A 62 -10.06 -22.06 -7.50
CA LYS A 62 -9.19 -23.07 -8.13
C LYS A 62 -7.74 -22.63 -8.22
N PHE A 63 -7.50 -21.35 -8.50
CA PHE A 63 -6.16 -20.78 -8.46
C PHE A 63 -5.53 -20.94 -7.08
N LEU A 64 -6.30 -20.65 -6.03
CA LEU A 64 -5.81 -20.74 -4.65
C LEU A 64 -5.56 -22.21 -4.27
N GLU A 65 -6.47 -23.12 -4.56
CA GLU A 65 -6.31 -24.55 -4.29
C GLU A 65 -5.02 -25.13 -4.90
N ALA A 66 -4.60 -24.65 -6.07
CA ALA A 66 -3.38 -25.11 -6.73
C ALA A 66 -2.08 -24.60 -6.06
N ILE A 67 -2.15 -23.54 -5.25
CA ILE A 67 -0.99 -22.86 -4.67
C ILE A 67 -0.86 -23.13 -3.17
N VAL A 68 -1.99 -23.27 -2.48
CA VAL A 68 -2.05 -23.41 -1.03
C VAL A 68 -1.53 -24.78 -0.61
N GLU A 69 -0.53 -24.76 0.27
CA GLU A 69 -0.05 -25.96 0.94
C GLU A 69 -0.85 -26.19 2.22
N LYS A 70 -1.24 -27.44 2.44
CA LYS A 70 -1.92 -27.87 3.67
C LYS A 70 -0.92 -28.61 4.55
N ASP A 71 -1.01 -28.41 5.85
CA ASP A 71 -0.24 -29.16 6.83
C ASP A 71 -0.76 -30.60 7.00
N VAL A 72 -0.16 -31.35 7.93
CA VAL A 72 -0.56 -32.74 8.25
C VAL A 72 -1.98 -32.84 8.81
N PHE A 73 -2.59 -31.73 9.25
CA PHE A 73 -3.96 -31.65 9.73
C PHE A 73 -4.94 -31.14 8.66
N GLY A 74 -4.46 -30.85 7.44
CA GLY A 74 -5.26 -30.34 6.34
C GLY A 74 -5.51 -28.83 6.41
N VAL A 75 -4.82 -28.10 7.31
CA VAL A 75 -4.96 -26.65 7.50
C VAL A 75 -4.02 -25.91 6.55
N SER A 76 -4.53 -24.88 5.89
CA SER A 76 -3.74 -24.01 5.01
C SER A 76 -2.60 -23.34 5.77
N VAL A 77 -1.38 -23.50 5.29
CA VAL A 77 -0.20 -22.91 5.95
C VAL A 77 0.02 -21.48 5.46
N LEU A 78 -0.40 -20.50 6.26
CA LEU A 78 -0.14 -19.09 5.98
C LEU A 78 1.28 -18.70 6.41
N ASN A 79 2.18 -18.54 5.43
CA ASN A 79 3.56 -18.13 5.64
C ASN A 79 4.06 -17.24 4.50
N ASP A 80 5.21 -16.61 4.68
CA ASP A 80 5.80 -15.73 3.65
C ASP A 80 6.04 -16.45 2.32
N LYS A 81 6.34 -17.75 2.34
CA LYS A 81 6.54 -18.56 1.12
C LYS A 81 5.26 -18.67 0.30
N LEU A 82 4.09 -18.78 0.95
CA LEU A 82 2.80 -18.83 0.29
C LEU A 82 2.52 -17.51 -0.43
N ILE A 83 2.77 -16.38 0.24
CA ILE A 83 2.60 -15.04 -0.34
C ILE A 83 3.48 -14.89 -1.58
N ASP A 84 4.74 -15.30 -1.46
CA ASP A 84 5.72 -15.29 -2.55
C ASP A 84 5.22 -16.08 -3.77
N LYS A 85 4.65 -17.28 -3.55
CA LYS A 85 4.08 -18.12 -4.60
C LYS A 85 2.85 -17.47 -5.24
N ILE A 86 1.95 -16.92 -4.44
CA ILE A 86 0.74 -16.25 -4.93
C ILE A 86 1.14 -15.06 -5.81
N VAL A 87 1.99 -14.17 -5.29
CA VAL A 87 2.47 -12.99 -6.03
C VAL A 87 3.17 -13.40 -7.32
N LYS A 88 4.11 -14.35 -7.29
CA LYS A 88 4.78 -14.86 -8.50
C LYS A 88 3.79 -15.42 -9.52
N SER A 89 2.80 -16.18 -9.06
CA SER A 89 1.78 -16.73 -9.95
C SER A 89 0.89 -15.65 -10.56
N ILE A 90 0.53 -14.60 -9.81
CA ILE A 90 -0.22 -13.45 -10.34
C ILE A 90 0.62 -12.73 -11.40
N LEU A 91 1.87 -12.41 -11.07
CA LEU A 91 2.79 -11.70 -11.97
C LEU A 91 3.03 -12.47 -13.28
N SER A 92 3.05 -13.80 -13.22
CA SER A 92 3.20 -14.66 -14.42
C SER A 92 2.00 -14.65 -15.38
N ARG A 93 0.84 -14.17 -14.91
CA ARG A 93 -0.43 -14.16 -15.66
C ARG A 93 -0.92 -12.74 -15.96
N LEU A 94 -0.07 -11.73 -15.76
CA LEU A 94 -0.40 -10.38 -16.15
C LEU A 94 -0.60 -10.30 -17.66
N ASN A 95 -1.61 -9.54 -18.08
CA ASN A 95 -1.73 -9.17 -19.49
C ASN A 95 -0.59 -8.22 -19.87
N SER A 96 -0.25 -8.15 -21.16
CA SER A 96 0.84 -7.29 -21.64
C SER A 96 0.66 -5.84 -21.16
N PHE A 97 1.67 -5.30 -20.48
CA PHE A 97 1.67 -3.95 -19.93
C PHE A 97 3.04 -3.29 -20.08
N ARG A 98 3.10 -1.98 -19.78
CA ARG A 98 4.34 -1.20 -19.69
C ARG A 98 4.40 -0.47 -18.35
N GLY A 99 5.60 -0.16 -17.90
CA GLY A 99 5.82 0.54 -16.64
C GLY A 99 6.12 -0.41 -15.49
N GLU A 100 5.77 0.01 -14.28
CA GLU A 100 6.21 -0.61 -13.03
C GLU A 100 5.01 -1.17 -12.25
N ILE A 101 5.24 -2.31 -11.61
CA ILE A 101 4.29 -2.92 -10.68
C ILE A 101 4.89 -2.84 -9.29
N TYR A 102 4.11 -2.28 -8.38
CA TYR A 102 4.39 -2.30 -6.95
C TYR A 102 3.38 -3.25 -6.30
N PHE A 103 3.82 -3.97 -5.28
CA PHE A 103 2.94 -4.80 -4.48
C PHE A 103 3.22 -4.63 -3.00
N ASP A 104 2.20 -4.85 -2.20
CA ASP A 104 2.27 -4.92 -0.74
C ASP A 104 1.24 -5.95 -0.25
N TYR A 105 1.34 -6.39 1.00
CA TYR A 105 0.38 -7.34 1.56
C TYR A 105 0.13 -7.11 3.05
N GLU A 106 -1.06 -7.50 3.49
CA GLU A 106 -1.48 -7.51 4.88
C GLU A 106 -1.99 -8.90 5.26
N ILE A 107 -1.55 -9.39 6.43
CA ILE A 107 -2.04 -10.64 7.01
C ILE A 107 -2.83 -10.31 8.27
N ASN A 108 -4.11 -10.71 8.29
CA ASN A 108 -4.91 -10.75 9.49
C ASN A 108 -4.97 -12.19 10.01
N TYR A 109 -4.17 -12.48 11.04
CA TYR A 109 -4.09 -13.81 11.66
C TYR A 109 -5.36 -14.20 12.43
N ASN A 110 -6.19 -13.24 12.85
CA ASN A 110 -7.44 -13.55 13.58
C ASN A 110 -8.51 -14.11 12.64
N ASP A 111 -8.61 -13.55 11.44
CA ASP A 111 -9.59 -13.94 10.43
C ASP A 111 -9.00 -14.88 9.36
N LEU A 112 -7.74 -15.31 9.54
CA LEU A 112 -6.96 -16.08 8.56
C LEU A 112 -7.09 -15.52 7.14
N MET A 113 -6.95 -14.20 7.03
CA MET A 113 -7.15 -13.47 5.79
C MET A 113 -5.83 -12.84 5.32
N LEU A 114 -5.53 -13.00 4.04
CA LEU A 114 -4.43 -12.34 3.34
C LEU A 114 -5.01 -11.37 2.33
N THR A 115 -4.61 -10.12 2.40
CA THR A 115 -4.91 -9.12 1.38
C THR A 115 -3.64 -8.74 0.64
N ILE A 116 -3.64 -8.90 -0.68
CA ILE A 116 -2.51 -8.51 -1.54
C ILE A 116 -2.94 -7.30 -2.36
N TYR A 117 -2.14 -6.24 -2.30
CA TYR A 117 -2.34 -5.00 -3.04
C TYR A 117 -1.35 -4.91 -4.19
N PHE A 118 -1.83 -4.50 -5.35
CA PHE A 118 -1.02 -4.18 -6.51
C PHE A 118 -1.31 -2.78 -7.01
N LYS A 119 -0.25 -2.11 -7.45
CA LYS A 119 -0.29 -0.79 -8.06
C LYS A 119 0.54 -0.79 -9.34
N HIS A 120 -0.13 -0.46 -10.45
CA HIS A 120 0.50 -0.27 -11.75
C HIS A 120 0.73 1.20 -12.03
N ILE A 121 1.98 1.56 -12.32
CA ILE A 121 2.39 2.92 -12.68
C ILE A 121 2.98 2.90 -14.09
N GLU A 122 2.53 3.80 -14.95
CA GLU A 122 3.11 4.04 -16.27
C GLU A 122 3.25 5.55 -16.47
N ASN A 123 4.43 6.03 -16.85
CA ASN A 123 4.74 7.45 -17.04
C ASN A 123 4.39 8.32 -15.81
N ASN A 124 4.73 7.84 -14.61
CA ASN A 124 4.42 8.48 -13.31
C ASN A 124 2.91 8.62 -12.99
N GLU A 125 2.03 8.00 -13.77
CA GLU A 125 0.59 7.98 -13.51
C GLU A 125 0.15 6.60 -13.03
N ILE A 126 -0.75 6.58 -12.04
CA ILE A 126 -1.40 5.34 -11.58
C ILE A 126 -2.38 4.90 -12.66
N LYS A 127 -2.15 3.74 -13.26
CA LYS A 127 -3.00 3.19 -14.31
C LYS A 127 -4.03 2.21 -13.77
N GLU A 128 -3.67 1.43 -12.75
CA GLU A 128 -4.56 0.46 -12.14
C GLU A 128 -4.15 0.18 -10.68
N LEU A 129 -5.16 0.01 -9.82
CA LEU A 129 -5.03 -0.52 -8.48
C LEU A 129 -5.85 -1.80 -8.39
N LYS A 130 -5.27 -2.86 -7.84
CA LYS A 130 -5.94 -4.14 -7.68
C LYS A 130 -5.68 -4.69 -6.28
N SER A 131 -6.70 -5.25 -5.65
CA SER A 131 -6.55 -6.03 -4.43
C SER A 131 -7.12 -7.43 -4.63
N TYR A 132 -6.53 -8.38 -3.92
CA TYR A 132 -7.06 -9.74 -3.77
C TYR A 132 -7.18 -10.05 -2.29
N GLU A 133 -8.39 -10.40 -1.87
CA GLU A 133 -8.67 -10.90 -0.54
C GLU A 133 -8.77 -12.42 -0.60
N ILE A 134 -7.94 -13.09 0.21
CA ILE A 134 -7.81 -14.54 0.24
C ILE A 134 -8.11 -14.97 1.67
N ARG A 135 -9.09 -15.86 1.82
CA ARG A 135 -9.48 -16.44 3.12
C ARG A 135 -9.03 -17.90 3.17
N PHE A 136 -8.46 -18.30 4.31
CA PHE A 136 -7.90 -19.64 4.53
C PHE A 136 -8.72 -20.49 5.49
#